data_AF-A0A1M4YNR7-F1
#
_entry.id   AF-A0A1M4YNR7-F1
#
_cell.length_a   1.000
_cell.length_b   1.000
_cell.length_c   1.000
_cell.angle_alpha   90.00
_cell.angle_beta   90.00
_cell.angle_gamma   90.00
#
_symmetry.space_group_name_H-M   'P 1'
#
loop_
_entity.id
_entity.type
_entity.pdbx_description
1 polymer ?
#
loop_
_entity_poly.entity_id
_entity_poly.type
_entity_poly.pdbx_seq_one_letter_code
_entity_poly.pdbx_strand_id
1 'polypeptide(L)'
;MSKIIISGKITAISLLLLGIIHDIATFTPLIQEGLECLSKPDLDAMVYMSLICGTSLILSGGLLFTLLNKADRFTWVSTPILFIGSFLCLNGILSVFYMSDNPFAWITFILGIISLSISILIKRESVR
;
A
#
# COMPACT_ATOMS: atom_id res chain seq x y z
N MET A 1 -0.54 -20.89 -9.22
CA MET A 1 -0.71 -20.60 -7.78
C MET A 1 0.59 -20.32 -7.01
N SER A 2 1.46 -21.31 -6.70
CA SER A 2 2.65 -21.09 -5.81
C SER A 2 3.56 -19.90 -6.18
N LYS A 3 3.95 -19.75 -7.45
CA LYS A 3 4.77 -18.60 -7.89
C LYS A 3 4.07 -17.25 -7.69
N ILE A 4 2.77 -17.19 -7.95
CA ILE A 4 1.94 -15.98 -7.80
C ILE A 4 1.87 -15.58 -6.32
N ILE A 5 1.71 -16.56 -5.42
CA ILE A 5 1.69 -16.34 -3.97
C ILE A 5 3.04 -15.81 -3.48
N ILE A 6 4.16 -16.37 -3.96
CA ILE A 6 5.50 -15.89 -3.59
C ILE A 6 5.69 -14.44 -4.06
N SER A 7 5.37 -14.13 -5.31
CA SER A 7 5.42 -12.75 -5.81
C SER A 7 4.53 -11.82 -4.99
N GLY A 8 3.32 -12.25 -4.65
CA GLY A 8 2.41 -11.48 -3.80
C GLY A 8 2.97 -11.19 -2.42
N LYS A 9 3.66 -12.16 -1.82
CA LYS A 9 4.29 -11.99 -0.51
C LYS A 9 5.44 -10.99 -0.56
N ILE A 10 6.26 -11.03 -1.61
CA ILE A 10 7.32 -10.05 -1.82
C ILE A 10 6.71 -8.66 -1.96
N THR A 11 5.67 -8.49 -2.78
CA THR A 11 4.96 -7.22 -2.93
C THR A 11 4.35 -6.74 -1.61
N ALA A 12 3.76 -7.64 -0.82
CA ALA A 12 3.17 -7.33 0.47
C ALA A 12 4.22 -6.82 1.49
N ILE A 13 5.40 -7.45 1.52
CA ILE A 13 6.52 -7.01 2.36
C ILE A 13 7.04 -5.65 1.88
N SER A 14 7.20 -5.45 0.57
CA SER A 14 7.65 -4.16 0.03
C SER A 14 6.70 -3.02 0.39
N LEU A 15 5.38 -3.24 0.33
CA LEU A 15 4.37 -2.27 0.74
C LEU A 15 4.43 -1.97 2.24
N LEU A 16 4.63 -3.01 3.06
CA LEU A 16 4.79 -2.85 4.51
C LEU A 16 6.02 -1.99 4.84
N LEU A 17 7.16 -2.29 4.23
CA LEU A 17 8.39 -1.52 4.43
C LEU A 17 8.24 -0.09 3.94
N LEU A 18 7.58 0.11 2.80
CA LEU A 18 7.30 1.44 2.26
C LEU A 18 6.42 2.27 3.21
N GLY A 19 5.41 1.65 3.83
CA GLY A 19 4.59 2.31 4.84
C GLY A 19 5.39 2.73 6.08
N ILE A 20 6.29 1.87 6.57
CA ILE A 20 7.19 2.22 7.69
C ILE A 20 8.10 3.39 7.31
N ILE A 21 8.70 3.35 6.12
CA ILE A 21 9.56 4.43 5.63
C ILE A 21 8.76 5.73 5.51
N HIS A 22 7.53 5.67 5.01
CA HIS A 22 6.64 6.83 4.92
C HIS A 22 6.37 7.45 6.28
N ASP A 23 5.93 6.66 7.26
CA ASP A 23 5.61 7.16 8.61
C ASP A 23 6.83 7.79 9.29
N ILE A 24 8.02 7.20 9.11
CA ILE A 24 9.27 7.79 9.63
C ILE A 24 9.58 9.10 8.90
N ALA A 25 9.42 9.15 7.57
CA ALA A 25 9.68 10.32 6.75
C ALA A 25 8.77 11.52 7.10
N THR A 26 7.55 11.28 7.58
CA THR A 26 6.62 12.31 8.06
C THR A 26 7.23 13.19 9.16
N PHE A 27 8.14 12.63 9.98
CA PHE A 27 8.81 13.37 11.06
C PHE A 27 10.17 13.93 10.65
N THR A 28 10.59 13.72 9.41
CA THR A 28 11.87 14.26 8.92
C THR A 28 11.69 15.69 8.41
N PRO A 29 12.78 16.50 8.41
CA PRO A 29 12.75 17.85 7.86
C PRO A 29 12.24 17.89 6.40
N LEU A 30 12.45 16.81 5.64
CA LEU A 30 11.98 16.65 4.26
C LEU A 30 10.48 16.94 4.09
N ILE A 31 9.65 16.63 5.10
CA ILE A 31 8.21 16.90 5.07
C ILE A 31 7.86 18.09 5.97
N GLN A 32 8.49 18.23 7.13
CA GLN A 32 8.14 19.30 8.08
C GLN A 32 8.55 20.70 7.62
N GLU A 33 9.70 20.86 6.94
CA GLU A 33 10.13 22.16 6.40
C GLU A 33 9.20 22.64 5.28
N GLY A 34 8.58 21.71 4.54
CA GLY A 34 7.58 22.01 3.52
C GLY A 34 6.22 22.48 4.07
N LEU A 35 6.01 22.38 5.38
CA LEU A 35 4.74 22.66 6.06
C LEU A 35 4.83 23.85 7.04
N GLU A 36 5.96 24.57 7.08
CA GLU A 36 6.21 25.66 8.02
C GLU A 36 5.21 26.83 7.92
N CYS A 37 4.55 26.98 6.77
CA CYS A 37 3.55 28.02 6.53
C CYS A 37 2.16 27.70 7.14
N LEU A 38 1.95 26.48 7.64
CA LEU A 38 0.67 26.06 8.20
C LEU A 38 0.48 26.55 9.64
N SER A 39 -0.79 26.78 9.99
CA SER A 39 -1.17 26.94 11.38
C SER A 39 -0.91 25.63 12.14
N LYS A 40 -0.69 25.70 13.45
CA LYS A 40 -0.45 24.49 14.26
C LYS A 40 -1.57 23.43 14.14
N PRO A 41 -2.87 23.80 14.16
CA PRO A 41 -3.94 22.83 13.91
C PRO A 41 -3.89 22.16 12.53
N ASP A 42 -3.56 22.91 11.48
CA ASP A 42 -3.49 22.37 10.13
C ASP A 42 -2.29 21.45 9.95
N LEU A 43 -1.16 21.79 10.58
CA LEU A 43 0.03 20.94 10.64
C LEU A 43 -0.27 19.60 11.32
N ASP A 44 -0.91 19.62 12.50
CA ASP A 44 -1.28 18.41 13.23
C ASP A 44 -2.23 17.51 12.40
N ALA A 45 -3.17 18.12 11.68
CA ALA A 45 -4.07 17.41 10.77
C ALA A 45 -3.32 16.78 9.59
N MET A 46 -2.38 17.49 8.96
CA MET A 46 -1.57 16.96 7.86
C MET A 46 -0.65 15.82 8.31
N VAL A 47 -0.02 15.95 9.48
CA VAL A 47 0.78 14.88 10.08
C VAL A 47 -0.08 13.65 10.32
N TYR A 48 -1.26 13.79 10.93
CA TYR A 48 -2.18 12.67 11.12
C TYR A 48 -2.57 11.99 9.80
N MET A 49 -2.94 12.76 8.77
CA MET A 49 -3.32 12.21 7.46
C MET A 49 -2.16 11.45 6.80
N SER A 50 -0.93 11.97 6.91
CA SER A 50 0.28 11.28 6.42
C SER A 50 0.51 9.96 7.18
N LEU A 51 0.39 9.96 8.51
CA LEU A 51 0.55 8.74 9.32
C LEU A 51 -0.51 7.70 9.00
N ILE A 52 -1.76 8.11 8.79
CA ILE A 52 -2.83 7.20 8.37
C ILE A 52 -2.53 6.60 7.00
N CYS A 53 -1.93 7.36 6.09
CA CYS A 53 -1.49 6.84 4.79
C CYS A 53 -0.44 5.74 4.96
N GLY A 54 0.68 6.00 5.65
CA GLY A 54 1.72 4.99 5.84
C GLY A 54 1.24 3.80 6.68
N THR A 55 0.47 4.03 7.75
CA THR A 55 -0.17 2.97 8.53
C THR A 55 -1.11 2.12 7.68
N SER A 56 -1.86 2.70 6.74
CA SER A 56 -2.73 1.94 5.84
C SER A 56 -1.94 1.03 4.89
N LEU A 57 -0.74 1.44 4.45
CA LEU A 57 0.18 0.61 3.68
C LEU A 57 0.74 -0.54 4.52
N ILE A 58 1.14 -0.26 5.76
CA ILE A 58 1.61 -1.27 6.73
C ILE A 58 0.53 -2.33 6.96
N LEU A 59 -0.69 -1.89 7.29
CA LEU A 59 -1.81 -2.78 7.57
C LEU A 59 -2.19 -3.59 6.33
N SER A 60 -2.27 -2.95 5.16
CA SER A 60 -2.59 -3.63 3.89
C SER A 60 -1.53 -4.66 3.53
N GLY A 61 -0.24 -4.33 3.66
CA GLY A 61 0.86 -5.27 3.44
C GLY A 61 0.82 -6.46 4.40
N GLY A 62 0.62 -6.21 5.69
CA GLY A 62 0.50 -7.27 6.71
C GLY A 62 -0.70 -8.19 6.50
N LEU A 63 -1.87 -7.62 6.18
CA LEU A 63 -3.07 -8.38 5.86
C LEU A 63 -2.88 -9.20 4.59
N LEU A 64 -2.37 -8.58 3.52
CA LEU A 64 -2.12 -9.26 2.26
C LEU A 64 -1.16 -10.44 2.44
N PHE A 65 -0.07 -10.26 3.19
CA PHE A 65 0.88 -11.34 3.50
C PHE A 65 0.21 -12.51 4.23
N THR A 66 -0.60 -12.21 5.25
CA THR A 66 -1.34 -13.22 6.02
C THR A 66 -2.36 -13.97 5.16
N LEU A 67 -3.09 -13.25 4.31
CA LEU A 67 -4.11 -13.84 3.43
C LEU A 67 -3.48 -14.70 2.34
N LEU A 68 -2.35 -14.27 1.77
CA LEU A 68 -1.63 -15.05 0.76
C LEU A 68 -1.15 -16.42 1.29
N ASN A 69 -0.84 -16.56 2.58
CA ASN A 69 -0.54 -17.85 3.20
C ASN A 69 -1.72 -18.83 3.23
N LYS A 70 -2.93 -18.31 3.08
CA LYS A 70 -4.20 -19.04 3.15
C LYS A 70 -4.84 -19.24 1.78
N ALA A 71 -4.33 -18.58 0.73
CA ALA A 71 -4.92 -18.57 -0.61
C ALA A 71 -5.00 -19.96 -1.25
N ASP A 72 -4.01 -20.83 -1.03
CA ASP A 72 -4.03 -22.22 -1.53
C ASP A 72 -5.08 -23.11 -0.83
N ARG A 73 -5.48 -22.75 0.39
CA ARG A 73 -6.36 -23.57 1.23
C ARG A 73 -7.81 -23.10 1.22
N PHE A 74 -8.04 -21.82 1.01
CA PHE A 74 -9.35 -21.21 1.20
C PHE A 74 -9.67 -20.23 0.06
N THR A 75 -10.55 -20.66 -0.85
CA THR A 75 -10.95 -19.87 -2.04
C THR A 75 -11.62 -18.54 -1.69
N TRP A 76 -12.30 -18.45 -0.54
CA TRP A 76 -12.93 -17.22 -0.07
C TRP A 76 -11.93 -16.08 0.16
N VAL A 77 -10.66 -16.41 0.41
CA VAL A 77 -9.57 -15.44 0.67
C VAL A 77 -9.21 -14.62 -0.58
N SER A 78 -9.57 -15.11 -1.77
CA SER A 78 -9.36 -14.37 -3.03
C SER A 78 -10.09 -13.02 -3.08
N THR A 79 -11.27 -12.92 -2.50
CA THR A 79 -12.07 -11.69 -2.48
C THR A 79 -11.45 -10.58 -1.61
N PRO A 80 -11.09 -10.81 -0.34
CA PRO A 80 -10.42 -9.79 0.46
C PRO A 80 -9.04 -9.41 -0.10
N ILE A 81 -8.30 -10.36 -0.69
CA ILE A 81 -7.05 -10.05 -1.42
C ILE A 81 -7.31 -9.04 -2.55
N LEU A 82 -8.35 -9.27 -3.36
CA LEU A 82 -8.74 -8.35 -4.43
C LEU A 82 -9.15 -6.96 -3.92
N PHE A 83 -9.87 -6.90 -2.80
CA PHE A 83 -10.26 -5.64 -2.19
C PHE A 83 -9.02 -4.83 -1.74
N ILE A 84 -8.08 -5.47 -1.06
CA ILE A 84 -6.82 -4.85 -0.64
C ILE A 84 -6.00 -4.40 -1.85
N GLY A 85 -5.87 -5.25 -2.88
CA GLY A 85 -5.16 -4.88 -4.11
C GLY A 85 -5.78 -3.67 -4.82
N SER A 86 -7.12 -3.58 -4.84
CA SER A 86 -7.84 -2.45 -5.43
C SER A 86 -7.62 -1.16 -4.64
N PHE A 87 -7.69 -1.24 -3.31
CA PHE A 87 -7.40 -0.12 -2.42
C PHE A 87 -5.96 0.41 -2.62
N LEU A 88 -4.97 -0.49 -2.65
CA LEU A 88 -3.57 -0.12 -2.86
C LEU A 88 -3.34 0.54 -4.23
N CYS A 89 -3.98 0.04 -5.28
CA CYS A 89 -3.91 0.63 -6.61
C CYS A 89 -4.51 2.04 -6.63
N LEU A 90 -5.69 2.23 -6.02
CA LEU A 90 -6.33 3.53 -5.90
C LEU A 90 -5.46 4.51 -5.09
N ASN A 91 -4.88 4.06 -3.97
CA ASN A 91 -3.95 4.86 -3.19
C ASN A 91 -2.73 5.30 -4.02
N GLY A 92 -2.18 4.39 -4.83
CA GLY A 92 -1.10 4.67 -5.76
C GLY A 92 -1.45 5.71 -6.83
N ILE A 93 -2.65 5.60 -7.43
CA ILE A 93 -3.16 6.57 -8.41
C ILE A 93 -3.28 7.95 -7.77
N LEU A 94 -3.91 8.04 -6.59
CA LEU A 94 -4.06 9.30 -5.87
C LEU A 94 -2.70 9.91 -5.50
N SER A 95 -1.75 9.07 -5.08
CA SER A 95 -0.39 9.51 -4.74
C SER A 95 0.29 10.18 -5.93
N VAL A 96 0.26 9.57 -7.12
CA VAL A 96 0.88 10.16 -8.32
C VAL A 96 0.12 11.40 -8.79
N PHE A 97 -1.21 11.41 -8.69
CA PHE A 97 -2.02 12.56 -9.07
C PHE A 97 -1.71 13.82 -8.24
N TYR A 98 -1.53 13.67 -6.93
CA TYR A 98 -1.24 14.79 -6.03
C TYR A 98 0.25 15.07 -5.83
N MET A 99 1.13 14.10 -6.14
CA MET A 99 2.58 14.20 -5.88
C MET A 99 3.39 13.63 -7.05
N SER A 100 3.16 14.11 -8.27
CA SER A 100 3.83 13.61 -9.49
C SER A 100 5.35 13.73 -9.45
N ASP A 101 5.88 14.72 -8.73
CA ASP A 101 7.31 14.96 -8.62
C ASP A 101 7.97 14.11 -7.52
N ASN A 102 7.17 13.40 -6.71
CA ASN A 102 7.67 12.56 -5.63
C ASN A 102 7.95 11.13 -6.14
N PRO A 103 9.20 10.65 -6.12
CA PRO A 103 9.53 9.30 -6.58
C PRO A 103 8.83 8.19 -5.77
N PHE A 104 8.54 8.41 -4.48
CA PHE A 104 7.83 7.43 -3.65
C PHE A 104 6.36 7.27 -4.04
N ALA A 105 5.74 8.30 -4.62
CA ALA A 105 4.38 8.21 -5.17
C ALA A 105 4.34 7.20 -6.34
N TRP A 106 5.33 7.27 -7.23
CA TRP A 106 5.48 6.34 -8.35
C TRP A 106 5.78 4.91 -7.88
N ILE A 107 6.65 4.73 -6.89
CA ILE A 107 6.92 3.41 -6.29
C ILE A 107 5.62 2.81 -5.72
N THR A 108 4.85 3.62 -4.98
CA THR A 108 3.55 3.20 -4.42
C THR A 108 2.58 2.79 -5.52
N PHE A 109 2.50 3.56 -6.60
CA PHE A 109 1.66 3.25 -7.76
C PHE A 109 2.05 1.95 -8.46
N ILE A 110 3.34 1.74 -8.73
CA ILE A 110 3.84 0.50 -9.35
C ILE A 110 3.52 -0.71 -8.47
N LEU A 111 3.79 -0.62 -7.17
CA LEU A 111 3.46 -1.69 -6.23
C LEU A 111 1.94 -1.93 -6.13
N GLY A 112 1.13 -0.88 -6.22
CA GLY A 112 -0.33 -0.96 -6.28
C GLY A 112 -0.84 -1.72 -7.52
N ILE A 113 -0.30 -1.41 -8.71
CA ILE A 113 -0.63 -2.13 -9.95
C ILE A 113 -0.22 -3.60 -9.85
N ILE A 114 0.98 -3.88 -9.35
CA ILE A 114 1.48 -5.26 -9.17
C ILE A 114 0.56 -6.01 -8.20
N SER A 115 0.22 -5.40 -7.06
CA SER A 115 -0.67 -5.99 -6.05
C SER A 115 -2.05 -6.31 -6.63
N LEU A 116 -2.66 -5.39 -7.37
CA LEU A 116 -3.93 -5.62 -8.04
C LEU A 116 -3.85 -6.74 -9.08
N SER A 117 -2.80 -6.74 -9.90
CA SER A 117 -2.57 -7.77 -10.93
C SER A 117 -2.47 -9.16 -10.31
N ILE A 118 -1.68 -9.30 -9.24
CA ILE A 118 -1.55 -10.55 -8.48
C ILE A 118 -2.90 -10.97 -7.89
N SER A 119 -3.64 -10.02 -7.34
CA SER A 119 -4.95 -10.28 -6.74
C SER A 119 -5.98 -10.78 -7.76
N ILE A 120 -6.00 -10.20 -8.97
CA ILE A 120 -6.84 -10.66 -10.08
C ILE A 120 -6.45 -12.08 -10.51
N LEU A 121 -5.16 -12.37 -10.61
CA LEU A 121 -4.67 -13.71 -10.97
C LEU A 121 -5.08 -14.76 -9.93
N ILE A 122 -4.95 -14.46 -8.63
CA ILE A 122 -5.40 -15.34 -7.54
C ILE A 122 -6.92 -15.56 -7.62
N LYS A 123 -7.69 -14.49 -7.85
CA LYS A 123 -9.15 -14.61 -8.00
C LYS A 123 -9.54 -15.50 -9.17
N ARG A 124 -8.86 -15.37 -10.30
CA ARG A 124 -9.08 -16.21 -11.49
C ARG A 124 -8.75 -17.67 -11.23
N GLU A 125 -7.66 -17.96 -10.54
CA GLU A 125 -7.29 -19.34 -10.18
C GLU A 125 -8.22 -19.94 -9.11
N SER A 126 -8.85 -19.13 -8.27
CA SER A 126 -9.77 -19.60 -7.21
C SER A 126 -11.18 -19.96 -7.70
N VAL A 127 -11.53 -19.58 -8.92
CA VAL A 127 -12.84 -19.85 -9.56
C VAL A 127 -12.75 -21.03 -10.55
N ARG A 128 -11.53 -21.48 -10.89
CA ARG A 128 -11.28 -22.67 -11.69
C ARG A 128 -11.25 -23.92 -10.81
#